data_AF-A0A5Q8CLQ3-F1
#
_entry.id   AF-A0A5Q8CLQ3-F1
#
_cell.length_a   1.000
_cell.length_b   1.000
_cell.length_c   1.000
_cell.angle_alpha   90.00
_cell.angle_beta   90.00
_cell.angle_gamma   90.00
#
_symmetry.space_group_name_H-M   'P 1'
#
loop_
_entity.id
_entity.type
_entity.pdbx_description
1 polymer ?
#
loop_
_entity_poly.entity_id
_entity_poly.type
_entity_poly.pdbx_seq_one_letter_code
_entity_poly.pdbx_strand_id
1 'polypeptide(L)' 'FYLGWLGEPGKGMALSTGEVKFKGMVTPSVKKVEYGVDFKRVMRGRLVLGIADGWLKADGEPIYAATDLKVGLSKQSAA' A
#
# COMPACT_ATOMS: atom_id res chain seq x y z
N PHE A 1 -4.37 1.56 5.73
CA PHE A 1 -4.03 1.73 7.16
C PHE A 1 -4.13 0.38 7.88
N TYR A 2 -3.30 -0.61 7.52
CA TYR A 2 -3.41 -1.97 8.08
C TYR A 2 -2.54 -2.15 9.33
N LEU A 3 -1.29 -1.68 9.32
CA LEU A 3 -0.39 -1.80 10.49
C LEU A 3 -0.96 -1.11 11.73
N GLY A 4 -1.55 0.08 11.58
CA GLY A 4 -2.25 0.76 12.68
C GLY A 4 -3.51 0.01 13.15
N TRP A 5 -4.23 -0.65 12.23
CA TRP A 5 -5.38 -1.51 12.59
C TRP A 5 -4.97 -2.76 13.36
N LEU A 6 -3.76 -3.28 13.12
CA LEU A 6 -3.15 -4.34 13.93
C LEU A 6 -2.68 -3.87 15.33
N GLY A 7 -2.85 -2.58 15.66
CA GLY A 7 -2.43 -2.00 16.94
C GLY A 7 -0.95 -1.65 17.01
N GLU A 8 -0.24 -1.65 15.88
CA GLU A 8 1.19 -1.35 15.87
C GLU A 8 1.46 0.14 16.13
N PRO A 9 2.39 0.48 17.04
CA PRO A 9 2.66 1.87 17.40
C PRO A 9 3.58 2.57 16.40
N GLY A 10 3.34 3.86 16.14
CA GLY A 10 4.22 4.73 15.36
C GLY A 10 3.49 5.52 14.28
N LYS A 11 4.23 6.45 13.64
CA LYS A 11 3.76 7.23 12.49
C LYS A 11 4.09 6.49 11.21
N GLY A 12 3.10 6.40 10.30
CA GLY A 12 3.24 5.69 9.04
C GLY A 12 4.07 6.47 8.01
N MET A 13 4.92 5.75 7.28
CA MET A 13 5.75 6.27 6.19
C MET A 13 5.82 5.26 5.05
N ALA A 14 5.54 5.71 3.83
CA ALA A 14 5.84 4.93 2.63
C ALA A 14 7.37 4.91 2.42
N LEU A 15 7.95 3.74 2.22
CA LEU A 15 9.40 3.57 2.13
C LEU A 15 9.87 3.36 0.69
N SER A 16 9.24 2.39 0.01
CA SER A 16 9.58 2.06 -1.37
C SER A 16 8.45 1.22 -1.98
N THR A 17 8.54 1.03 -3.29
CA THR A 17 7.79 0.03 -4.04
C THR A 17 8.74 -0.70 -4.95
N GLY A 18 8.41 -1.93 -5.34
CA GLY A 18 9.04 -2.62 -6.45
C GLY A 18 8.54 -2.06 -7.78
N GLU A 19 8.08 -2.93 -8.66
CA GLU A 19 7.50 -2.54 -9.95
C GLU A 19 6.10 -1.96 -9.78
N VAL A 20 5.81 -0.88 -10.53
CA VAL A 20 4.46 -0.34 -10.69
C VAL A 20 4.11 -0.34 -12.18
N LYS A 21 2.97 -0.93 -12.52
CA LYS A 21 2.46 -1.02 -13.89
C LYS A 21 1.17 -0.23 -14.01
N PHE A 22 1.13 0.67 -14.99
CA PHE A 22 -0.06 1.41 -15.39
C PHE A 22 -0.52 0.91 -16.76
N LYS A 23 -1.68 0.25 -16.83
CA LYS A 23 -2.26 -0.30 -18.07
C LYS A 23 -3.50 0.44 -18.56
N GLY A 24 -4.02 1.37 -17.77
CA GLY A 24 -5.20 2.16 -18.09
C GLY A 24 -5.16 3.52 -17.41
N MET A 25 -6.30 4.21 -17.40
CA MET A 25 -6.45 5.50 -16.72
C MET A 25 -7.81 5.57 -16.04
N VAL A 26 -7.87 6.26 -14.91
CA VAL A 26 -9.16 6.64 -14.29
C VAL A 26 -9.60 7.95 -14.92
N THR A 27 -10.64 7.91 -15.75
CA THR A 27 -11.22 9.09 -16.40
C THR A 27 -12.47 9.56 -15.64
N PRO A 28 -13.01 10.77 -15.92
CA PRO A 28 -14.24 11.25 -15.28
C PRO A 28 -15.49 10.36 -15.49
N SER A 29 -15.48 9.45 -16.47
CA SER A 29 -16.58 8.51 -16.68
C SER A 29 -16.60 7.33 -15.71
N VAL A 30 -15.45 6.99 -15.11
CA VAL A 30 -15.32 5.87 -14.16
C VAL A 30 -16.21 6.09 -12.95
N LYS A 31 -16.96 5.08 -12.54
CA LYS A 31 -17.94 5.19 -11.43
C LYS A 31 -17.41 4.63 -10.13
N LYS A 32 -16.59 3.59 -10.18
CA LYS A 32 -16.05 2.91 -9.02
C LYS A 32 -14.57 2.62 -9.22
N VAL A 33 -13.79 3.00 -8.22
CA VAL A 33 -12.39 2.59 -8.10
C VAL A 33 -12.27 1.65 -6.91
N GLU A 34 -11.66 0.50 -7.12
CA GLU A 34 -11.44 -0.51 -6.07
C GLU A 34 -9.95 -0.70 -5.87
N TYR A 35 -9.50 -0.52 -4.64
CA TYR A 35 -8.12 -0.78 -4.23
C TYR A 35 -8.08 -2.12 -3.50
N GLY A 36 -7.15 -2.97 -3.89
CA GLY A 36 -6.81 -4.18 -3.16
C GLY A 36 -5.36 -4.18 -2.72
N VAL A 37 -5.12 -4.78 -1.56
CA VAL A 37 -3.78 -4.91 -0.98
C VAL A 37 -3.66 -6.30 -0.41
N ASP A 38 -2.72 -7.07 -0.97
CA ASP A 38 -2.46 -8.46 -0.60
C ASP A 38 -1.17 -8.51 0.23
N PHE A 39 -1.31 -8.67 1.55
CA PHE A 39 -0.18 -8.66 2.47
C PHE A 39 0.70 -9.89 2.29
N LYS A 40 1.98 -9.67 2.03
CA LYS A 40 3.00 -10.73 2.00
C LYS A 40 3.58 -10.98 3.37
N ARG A 41 4.00 -9.91 4.06
CA ARG A 41 4.72 -9.98 5.35
C ARG A 41 4.45 -8.76 6.20
N VAL A 42 4.39 -8.97 7.52
CA VAL A 42 4.44 -7.93 8.54
C VAL A 42 5.59 -8.27 9.49
N MET A 43 6.53 -7.34 9.66
CA MET A 43 7.73 -7.52 10.48
C MET A 43 7.70 -6.55 11.65
N ARG A 44 7.85 -7.06 12.88
CA ARG A 44 7.85 -6.29 14.13
C ARG A 44 9.25 -6.21 14.70
N GLY A 45 10.04 -5.27 14.19
CA GLY A 45 11.40 -5.03 14.65
C GLY A 45 11.55 -3.65 15.29
N ARG A 46 12.77 -3.09 15.20
CA ARG A 46 13.02 -1.68 15.56
C ARG A 46 12.14 -0.72 14.75
N LEU A 47 11.86 -1.08 13.50
CA LEU A 47 10.87 -0.46 12.63
C LEU A 47 9.79 -1.52 12.37
N VAL A 48 8.51 -1.16 12.53
CA VAL A 48 7.41 -2.02 12.07
C VAL A 48 7.32 -1.87 10.56
N LEU A 49 7.39 -2.96 9.80
CA LEU A 49 7.40 -2.95 8.34
C LEU A 49 6.29 -3.85 7.79
N GLY A 50 5.43 -3.27 6.95
CA GLY A 50 4.46 -4.00 6.14
C GLY A 50 4.95 -4.09 4.69
N ILE A 51 4.86 -5.29 4.12
CA ILE A 51 5.16 -5.57 2.71
C ILE A 51 3.92 -6.22 2.08
N ALA A 52 3.44 -5.65 0.99
CA ALA A 52 2.26 -6.12 0.28
C ALA A 52 2.38 -5.90 -1.24
N ASP A 53 1.58 -6.63 -2.01
CA ASP A 53 1.27 -6.25 -3.39
C ASP A 53 -0.05 -5.48 -3.41
N GLY A 54 -0.21 -4.60 -4.39
CA GLY A 54 -1.41 -3.79 -4.55
C GLY A 54 -1.95 -3.85 -5.97
N TRP A 55 -3.25 -3.70 -6.10
CA TRP A 55 -3.93 -3.60 -7.38
C TRP A 55 -5.04 -2.55 -7.32
N LEU A 56 -5.36 -1.99 -8.48
CA LEU A 56 -6.45 -1.05 -8.64
C LEU A 56 -7.33 -1.49 -9.79
N LYS A 57 -8.65 -1.56 -9.54
CA LYS A 57 -9.67 -1.76 -10.57
C LYS A 57 -10.44 -0.47 -10.82
N ALA A 58 -10.76 -0.19 -12.07
CA ALA A 58 -11.73 0.82 -12.47
C ALA A 58 -12.95 0.10 -13.07
N ASP A 59 -14.12 0.29 -12.46
CA ASP A 59 -15.37 -0.36 -12.85
C ASP A 59 -15.24 -1.90 -13.04
N GLY A 60 -14.47 -2.54 -12.16
CA GLY A 60 -14.22 -3.99 -12.18
C GLY A 60 -12.97 -4.43 -12.95
N GLU A 61 -12.41 -3.58 -13.79
CA GLU A 61 -11.25 -3.91 -14.64
C GLU A 61 -9.91 -3.52 -13.98
N PRO A 62 -8.96 -4.46 -13.81
CA PRO A 62 -7.66 -4.17 -13.20
C PRO A 62 -6.77 -3.34 -14.13
N ILE A 63 -6.49 -2.09 -13.73
CA ILE A 63 -5.71 -1.15 -14.53
C ILE A 63 -4.34 -0.86 -13.95
N TYR A 64 -4.15 -0.95 -12.63
CA TYR A 64 -2.85 -0.77 -11.98
C TYR A 64 -2.45 -1.98 -11.15
N ALA A 65 -1.15 -2.25 -11.11
CA ALA A 65 -0.54 -3.23 -10.24
C ALA A 65 0.74 -2.66 -9.64
N ALA A 66 0.99 -2.95 -8.36
CA ALA A 66 2.21 -2.59 -7.67
C ALA A 66 2.73 -3.81 -6.90
N THR A 67 4.03 -4.05 -7.00
CA THR A 67 4.70 -5.14 -6.29
C THR A 67 5.56 -4.60 -5.14
N ASP A 68 5.64 -5.35 -4.06
CA ASP A 68 6.50 -5.05 -2.91
C ASP A 68 6.35 -3.61 -2.38
N LEU A 69 5.11 -3.16 -2.19
CA LEU A 69 4.78 -1.94 -1.46
C LEU A 69 5.30 -2.08 -0.02
N LYS A 70 6.21 -1.18 0.38
CA LYS A 70 6.81 -1.17 1.72
C LYS A 70 6.37 0.06 2.50
N VAL A 71 5.73 -0.16 3.65
CA VAL A 71 5.30 0.89 4.58
C VAL A 71 5.85 0.60 5.96
N GLY A 72 6.51 1.59 6.55
CA GLY A 72 7.05 1.52 7.91
C GLY A 72 6.20 2.29 8.91
N LEU A 73 6.19 1.86 10.18
CA LEU A 73 5.81 2.72 11.30
C LEU A 73 7.03 3.05 12.15
N SER A 74 7.31 4.34 12.34
CA SER A 74 8.39 4.82 13.20
C SER A 74 7.83 5.58 14.40
N LYS A 75 8.37 5.32 15.59
CA LYS A 75 7.99 6.05 16.82
C LYS A 75 8.56 7.47 16.88
N GLN A 76 9.47 7.82 15.96
CA GLN A 76 10.16 9.10 15.97
C GLN A 76 9.35 10.16 15.19
N SER A 77 9.13 11.33 15.78
CA SER A 77 8.86 12.54 14.99
C SER A 77 10.07 12.82 14.13
N ALA A 78 9.89 13.12 12.84
CA ALA A 78 10.97 13.57 11.98
C ALA A 78 11.77 14.66 12.70
N ALA A 79 13.10 14.50 12.69
CA ALA A 79 14.05 15.49 13.17
C ALA A 79 13.92 16.80 12.40
#